data_AF-A0A3E0K5Z0-F1
#
_entry.id   AF-A0A3E0K5Z0-F1
#
_cell.length_a   1.000
_cell.length_b   1.000
_cell.length_c   1.000
_cell.angle_alpha   90.00
_cell.angle_beta   90.00
_cell.angle_gamma   90.00
#
_symmetry.space_group_name_H-M   'P 1'
#
loop_
_entity.id
_entity.type
_entity.pdbx_description
1 polymer ?
#
loop_
_entity_poly.entity_id
_entity_poly.type
_entity_poly.pdbx_seq_one_letter_code
_entity_poly.pdbx_strand_id
1 'polypeptide(L)' 'MIKLTRLNGKPFFVNALYIETVESFPDTAILLTNGKRYVVKEEEEQVVEAIKRFYQEIGLLGRNFWKDDDVEE' A
#
# COMPACT_ATOMS: atom_id res chain seq x y z
N MET A 1 -3.75 -8.30 4.97
CA MET A 1 -3.89 -7.03 5.72
C MET A 1 -2.53 -6.36 5.71
N ILE A 2 -2.46 -5.05 5.47
CA ILE A 2 -1.21 -4.28 5.57
C ILE A 2 -1.27 -3.39 6.82
N LYS A 3 -0.12 -3.21 7.47
CA LYS A 3 0.01 -2.35 8.66
C LYS A 3 0.43 -0.96 8.22
N LEU A 4 -0.27 0.06 8.70
CA LEU A 4 0.00 1.46 8.43
C LEU A 4 -0.14 2.29 9.70
N THR A 5 0.26 3.54 9.64
CA THR A 5 0.31 4.44 10.79
C THR A 5 -0.44 5.71 10.48
N ARG A 6 -1.43 6.06 11.32
CA ARG A 6 -2.11 7.35 11.21
C ARG A 6 -1.15 8.49 11.52
N LEU A 7 -1.46 9.71 11.08
CA LEU A 7 -0.68 10.91 11.43
C LEU A 7 -0.50 11.12 12.95
N ASN A 8 -1.44 10.64 13.78
CA ASN A 8 -1.31 10.67 15.24
C ASN A 8 -0.41 9.56 15.83
N GLY A 9 0.27 8.77 15.00
CA GLY A 9 1.19 7.71 15.41
C GLY A 9 0.52 6.38 15.79
N LYS A 10 -0.81 6.29 15.76
CA LYS A 10 -1.50 5.03 16.09
C LYS A 10 -1.41 4.04 14.91
N PRO A 11 -0.89 2.83 15.11
CA PRO A 11 -0.88 1.81 14.08
C PRO A 11 -2.29 1.25 13.86
N PHE A 12 -2.57 0.86 12.63
CA PHE A 12 -3.79 0.15 12.27
C PHE A 12 -3.52 -0.81 11.10
N PHE A 13 -4.43 -1.74 10.89
CA PHE A 13 -4.39 -2.64 9.74
C PHE A 13 -5.52 -2.31 8.78
N VAL A 14 -5.24 -2.35 7.49
CA VAL A 14 -6.23 -2.18 6.43
C VAL A 14 -6.15 -3.34 5.44
N ASN A 15 -7.28 -3.67 4.82
CA ASN A 15 -7.30 -4.68 3.78
C ASN A 15 -6.81 -4.07 2.46
N ALA A 16 -5.65 -4.54 1.98
CA ALA A 16 -5.07 -4.08 0.72
C ALA A 16 -5.95 -4.41 -0.51
N LEU A 17 -6.77 -5.46 -0.45
CA LEU A 17 -7.73 -5.79 -1.53
C LEU A 17 -8.83 -4.73 -1.72
N TYR A 18 -9.04 -3.87 -0.74
CA TYR A 18 -10.08 -2.84 -0.78
C TYR A 18 -9.51 -1.44 -0.94
N ILE A 19 -8.20 -1.30 -1.14
CA ILE A 19 -7.59 -0.02 -1.47
C ILE A 19 -7.89 0.27 -2.94
N GLU A 20 -8.54 1.40 -3.19
CA GLU A 20 -8.91 1.88 -4.51
C GLU A 20 -7.81 2.79 -5.07
N THR A 21 -7.38 3.79 -4.30
CA THR A 21 -6.29 4.69 -4.67
C THR A 21 -5.37 4.99 -3.50
N VAL A 22 -4.11 5.28 -3.83
CA VAL A 22 -3.13 5.91 -2.95
C VAL A 22 -2.67 7.17 -3.66
N GLU A 23 -2.74 8.32 -2.99
CA GLU A 23 -2.36 9.62 -3.53
C GLU A 23 -1.55 10.37 -2.47
N SER A 24 -0.45 11.02 -2.85
CA SER A 24 0.29 11.93 -1.96
C SER A 24 0.12 13.38 -2.38
N PHE A 25 -0.41 14.28 -1.53
CA PHE A 25 -0.24 15.75 -1.59
C PHE A 25 -1.04 16.47 -0.47
N PRO A 26 -0.42 17.12 0.55
CA PRO A 26 0.98 17.03 1.01
C PRO A 26 1.26 15.77 1.85
N ASP A 27 0.22 15.05 2.27
CA ASP A 27 0.29 13.79 3.00
C ASP A 27 -0.22 12.65 2.13
N THR A 28 0.15 11.41 2.45
CA THR A 28 -0.34 10.21 1.77
C THR A 28 -1.76 9.87 2.23
N ALA A 29 -2.70 9.86 1.29
CA ALA A 29 -4.09 9.48 1.48
C ALA A 29 -4.40 8.15 0.78
N ILE A 30 -5.15 7.29 1.46
CA ILE A 30 -5.65 6.01 0.98
C ILE A 30 -7.16 6.08 0.89
N LEU A 31 -7.71 5.90 -0.30
CA LEU A 31 -9.14 5.76 -0.54
C LEU A 31 -9.49 4.28 -0.63
N LEU A 32 -10.50 3.85 0.10
CA LEU A 32 -11.06 2.51 -0.03
C LEU A 32 -12.25 2.50 -0.99
N THR A 33 -12.55 1.33 -1.55
CA THR A 33 -13.68 1.08 -2.46
C THR A 33 -15.06 1.40 -1.90
N ASN A 34 -15.17 1.64 -0.59
CA ASN A 34 -16.40 2.08 0.08
C ASN A 34 -16.43 3.59 0.36
N GLY A 35 -15.51 4.36 -0.21
CA GLY A 35 -15.38 5.80 -0.04
C GLY A 35 -14.70 6.25 1.26
N LYS A 36 -14.28 5.34 2.15
CA LYS A 36 -13.53 5.72 3.37
C LYS A 36 -12.12 6.15 2.99
N ARG A 37 -11.68 7.28 3.55
CA ARG A 37 -10.33 7.82 3.37
C ARG A 37 -9.52 7.71 4.65
N TYR A 38 -8.25 7.30 4.54
CA TYR A 38 -7.26 7.32 5.62
C TYR A 38 -6.08 8.20 5.20
N VAL A 39 -5.59 9.02 6.12
CA VAL A 39 -4.32 9.74 5.93
C VAL A 39 -3.27 9.08 6.82
N VAL A 40 -2.13 8.76 6.23
CA VAL A 40 -1.10 7.92 6.84
C VAL A 40 0.25 8.62 6.87
N LYS A 41 1.16 8.15 7.72
CA LYS A 41 2.53 8.69 7.84
C LYS A 41 3.47 8.14 6.80
N GLU A 42 3.15 6.96 6.27
CA GLU A 42 3.93 6.30 5.24
C GLU A 42 3.89 7.12 3.95
N GLU A 43 5.02 7.20 3.25
CA GLU A 43 5.09 7.75 1.90
C GLU A 43 4.31 6.85 0.93
N GLU A 44 3.87 7.40 -0.20
CA GLU A 44 3.13 6.66 -1.23
C GLU A 44 3.84 5.35 -1.62
N GLU A 45 5.14 5.42 -1.87
CA GLU A 45 5.97 4.26 -2.24
C GLU A 45 5.96 3.16 -1.18
N GLN A 46 5.98 3.53 0.11
CA GLN A 46 5.96 2.57 1.21
C GLN A 46 4.60 1.85 1.30
N VAL A 47 3.51 2.59 1.05
CA VAL A 47 2.16 2.01 0.98
C VAL A 47 2.04 1.06 -0.20
N VAL A 48 2.52 1.48 -1.38
CA VAL A 48 2.51 0.66 -2.60
C VAL A 48 3.33 -0.62 -2.39
N GLU A 49 4.51 -0.53 -1.80
CA GLU A 49 5.36 -1.69 -1.49
C GLU A 49 4.67 -2.66 -0.50
N ALA A 50 3.99 -2.14 0.53
CA ALA A 50 3.21 -2.96 1.44
C ALA A 50 2.06 -3.70 0.72
N ILE A 51 1.41 -3.05 -0.25
CA ILE A 51 0.37 -3.66 -1.09
C ILE A 51 0.97 -4.75 -1.98
N LYS A 52 2.11 -4.49 -2.64
CA LYS A 52 2.81 -5.47 -3.48
C LYS A 52 3.18 -6.72 -2.69
N ARG A 53 3.78 -6.55 -1.50
CA ARG A 53 4.12 -7.67 -0.60
C ARG A 53 2.90 -8.48 -0.22
N PHE A 54 1.80 -7.81 0.15
CA PHE A 54 0.56 -8.51 0.45
C PHE A 54 0.06 -9.35 -0.74
N TYR A 55 0.11 -8.83 -1.97
CA TYR A 55 -0.28 -9.58 -3.16
C TYR A 55 0.63 -10.78 -3.47
N GLN A 56 1.93 -10.64 -3.22
CA GLN A 56 2.89 -11.75 -3.32
C GLN A 56 2.60 -12.84 -2.28
N GLU A 57 2.33 -12.46 -1.02
CA GLU A 57 2.03 -13.38 0.07
C GLU A 57 0.78 -14.23 -0.20
N ILE A 58 -0.29 -13.63 -0.72
CA ILE A 58 -1.52 -14.35 -1.03
C ILE A 58 -1.46 -15.09 -2.38
N GLY A 59 -0.33 -15.03 -3.09
CA GLY A 59 -0.12 -15.71 -4.36
C GLY A 59 -0.97 -15.20 -5.52
N LEU A 60 -1.60 -14.02 -5.39
CA LEU A 60 -2.52 -13.48 -6.39
C LEU A 60 -1.82 -13.18 -7.72
N LEU A 61 -0.54 -12.78 -7.66
CA LEU A 61 0.22 -12.35 -8.83
C LEU A 61 1.13 -13.43 -9.43
N GLY A 62 1.17 -14.65 -8.89
CA GLY A 62 2.11 -15.68 -9.38
C GLY A 62 3.58 -15.32 -9.13
N ARG A 63 4.45 -16.33 -9.04
CA ARG A 63 5.83 -16.16 -8.53
C ARG A 63 6.79 -15.40 -9.48
N ASN A 64 6.33 -14.95 -10.66
CA ASN A 64 7.19 -14.51 -11.76
C ASN A 64 7.08 -13.02 -12.14
N PHE A 65 6.27 -12.21 -11.43
CA PHE A 65 5.94 -10.84 -11.87
C PHE A 65 6.87 -9.72 -11.36
N TRP A 66 7.91 -10.03 -10.59
CA TRP A 66 8.79 -9.03 -9.98
C TRP A 66 10.28 -9.37 -10.19
N LYS A 67 10.70 -9.55 -11.45
CA LYS A 67 12.12 -9.74 -11.78
C LYS A 67 12.72 -8.61 -12.64
N ASP A 68 11.99 -7.54 -12.96
CA ASP A 68 12.43 -6.61 -14.00
C ASP A 68 12.67 -5.14 -13.59
N ASP A 69 12.69 -4.78 -12.30
CA ASP A 69 13.03 -3.39 -11.89
C ASP A 69 14.38 -3.23 -11.16
N ASP A 70 15.20 -4.29 -11.07
CA ASP A 70 16.59 -4.21 -10.58
C ASP A 70 17.62 -4.28 -11.74
N VAL A 71 17.30 -3.68 -12.90
CA VAL A 71 18.29 -3.39 -13.93
C VAL A 71 18.37 -1.88 -14.15
N GLU A 72 19.05 -1.20 -13.23
CA GLU A 72 19.80 0.00 -13.58
C GLU A 72 21.29 -0.40 -13.56
N GLU A 73 21.89 -0.52 -14.76
CA GLU A 73 23.35 -0.44 -14.97
C GLU A 73 23.79 1.03 -15.06
#